data_AF-A0A6P2D6I9-F1
#
_entry.id   AF-A0A6P2D6I9-F1
#
_cell.length_a   1.000
_cell.length_b   1.000
_cell.length_c   1.000
_cell.angle_alpha   90.00
_cell.angle_beta   90.00
_cell.angle_gamma   90.00
#
_symmetry.space_group_name_H-M   'P 1'
#
loop_
_entity.id
_entity.type
_entity.pdbx_description
1 polymer ?
#
loop_
_entity_poly.entity_id
_entity_poly.type
_entity_poly.pdbx_seq_one_letter_code
_entity_poly.pdbx_strand_id
1 'polypeptide(L)'
;MERVVGIGGVFLKTRDPKTLAAWYRDHLGVPVDPDQTYGALTSSGAGEMTVWSTFPTDTQYFGPGPATFMVNYRVKNLDAMLTQLRAAGAQVEDKVETYEYGRFGWATDPEGNRFELWEPK
;
A
#
# COMPACT_ATOMS: atom_id res chain seq x y z
N MET A 1 -7.82 8.27 -19.35
CA MET A 1 -7.98 7.12 -18.42
C MET A 1 -6.67 6.97 -17.69
N GLU A 2 -6.70 7.16 -16.37
CA GLU A 2 -5.55 6.99 -15.49
C GLU A 2 -5.16 5.51 -15.41
N ARG A 3 -3.85 5.27 -15.22
CA ARG A 3 -3.28 3.93 -15.08
C ARG A 3 -2.31 3.91 -13.92
N VAL A 4 -2.23 2.74 -13.28
CA VAL A 4 -1.16 2.44 -12.33
C VAL A 4 0.18 2.51 -13.06
N VAL A 5 1.16 3.16 -12.43
CA VAL A 5 2.51 3.31 -12.97
C VAL A 5 3.55 2.50 -12.20
N GLY A 6 3.16 1.90 -11.07
CA GLY A 6 4.02 0.99 -10.32
C GLY A 6 3.37 0.57 -9.00
N ILE A 7 4.10 -0.23 -8.23
CA ILE A 7 3.76 -0.54 -6.85
C ILE A 7 4.50 0.46 -5.96
N GLY A 8 3.79 1.10 -5.04
CA GLY A 8 4.38 1.95 -4.01
C GLY A 8 4.52 1.23 -2.68
N GLY A 9 3.69 0.20 -2.44
CA GLY A 9 3.89 -0.67 -1.29
C GLY A 9 3.15 -2.00 -1.33
N VAL A 10 3.64 -2.95 -0.53
CA VAL A 10 3.03 -4.25 -0.27
C VAL A 10 2.97 -4.44 1.24
N PHE A 11 1.76 -4.64 1.75
CA PHE A 11 1.48 -4.69 3.17
C PHE A 11 0.88 -6.04 3.55
N LEU A 12 1.36 -6.65 4.63
CA LEU A 12 0.91 -7.97 5.09
C LEU A 12 0.39 -7.92 6.53
N LYS A 13 -0.77 -8.54 6.79
CA LYS A 13 -1.24 -8.80 8.15
C LYS A 13 -0.53 -10.02 8.74
N THR A 14 -0.24 -9.94 10.03
CA THR A 14 0.38 -11.03 10.80
C THR A 14 0.09 -10.88 12.29
N ARG A 15 0.13 -12.00 13.02
CA ARG A 15 -0.11 -12.03 14.48
C ARG A 15 1.05 -11.39 15.25
N ASP A 16 2.25 -11.43 14.68
CA ASP A 16 3.46 -10.81 15.23
C ASP A 16 4.24 -10.12 14.10
N PRO A 17 4.00 -8.80 13.90
CA PRO A 17 4.67 -8.02 12.86
C PRO A 17 6.19 -8.01 12.98
N LYS A 18 6.72 -7.84 14.21
CA LYS A 18 8.16 -7.75 14.43
C LYS A 18 8.86 -9.06 14.14
N THR A 19 8.30 -10.17 14.63
CA THR A 19 8.85 -11.51 14.37
C THR A 19 8.80 -11.85 12.88
N LEU A 20 7.71 -11.53 12.19
CA LEU A 20 7.62 -11.78 10.74
C LEU A 20 8.61 -10.91 9.96
N ALA A 21 8.68 -9.61 10.26
CA ALA A 21 9.60 -8.70 9.58
C ALA A 21 11.07 -9.11 9.78
N ALA A 22 11.44 -9.52 11.00
CA ALA A 22 12.76 -10.09 11.29
C ALA A 22 13.04 -11.33 10.45
N TRP A 23 12.07 -12.25 10.33
CA TRP A 23 12.21 -13.44 9.49
C TRP A 23 12.46 -13.09 8.01
N TYR A 24 11.71 -12.15 7.45
CA TYR A 24 11.90 -11.69 6.06
C TYR A 24 13.26 -11.03 5.85
N ARG A 25 13.72 -10.23 6.82
CA ARG A 25 15.07 -9.66 6.81
C ARG A 25 16.14 -10.75 6.82
N ASP A 26 16.08 -11.65 7.79
CA ASP A 26 17.15 -12.62 8.06
C ASP A 26 17.24 -13.73 7.00
N HIS A 27 16.12 -14.08 6.38
CA HIS A 27 16.06 -15.20 5.42
C HIS A 27 15.96 -14.77 3.97
N LEU A 28 15.36 -13.62 3.67
CA LEU A 28 15.15 -13.14 2.30
C LEU A 28 15.89 -11.84 2.00
N GLY A 29 16.50 -11.20 3.00
CA GLY A 29 17.21 -9.94 2.82
C GLY A 29 16.29 -8.75 2.55
N VAL A 30 15.02 -8.81 2.96
CA VAL A 30 14.14 -7.63 2.89
C VAL A 30 14.76 -6.53 3.78
N PRO A 31 14.96 -5.31 3.27
CA PRO A 31 15.73 -4.25 3.95
C PRO A 31 14.89 -3.58 5.04
N VAL A 32 14.59 -4.33 6.10
CA VAL A 32 13.94 -3.86 7.31
C VAL A 32 14.98 -3.70 8.39
N ASP A 33 15.05 -2.54 9.03
CA ASP A 33 15.96 -2.32 10.16
C ASP A 33 15.56 -3.19 11.38
N PRO A 34 16.51 -3.51 12.28
CA PRO A 34 16.19 -4.15 13.55
C PRO A 34 15.05 -3.42 14.30
N ASP A 35 14.15 -4.19 14.90
CA ASP A 35 12.97 -3.72 15.63
C ASP A 35 11.92 -2.92 14.82
N GLN A 36 12.10 -2.76 13.51
CA GLN A 36 11.11 -2.18 12.60
C GLN A 36 10.20 -3.24 11.97
N THR A 37 9.05 -2.79 11.47
CA THR A 37 8.06 -3.65 10.78
C THR A 37 7.93 -3.32 9.30
N TYR A 38 8.74 -2.37 8.79
CA TYR A 38 8.71 -1.89 7.41
C TYR A 38 10.11 -1.62 6.87
N GLY A 39 10.23 -1.66 5.56
CA GLY A 39 11.45 -1.41 4.80
C GLY A 39 11.12 -0.97 3.39
N ALA A 40 12.13 -0.62 2.60
CA ALA A 40 11.92 -0.13 1.24
C ALA A 40 12.81 -0.87 0.24
N LEU A 41 12.18 -1.55 -0.71
CA LEU A 41 12.83 -2.26 -1.82
C LEU A 41 13.08 -1.29 -2.97
N THR A 42 14.30 -1.29 -3.50
CA THR A 42 14.59 -0.56 -4.74
C THR A 42 13.78 -1.15 -5.89
N SER A 43 13.13 -0.28 -6.67
CA SER A 43 12.36 -0.69 -7.84
C SER A 43 13.18 -0.48 -9.11
N SER A 44 12.76 -1.06 -10.24
CA SER A 44 13.50 -0.99 -11.51
C SER A 44 13.60 0.40 -12.12
N GLY A 45 12.72 1.33 -11.72
CA GLY A 45 12.81 2.74 -12.09
C GLY A 45 13.80 3.50 -11.20
N ALA A 46 14.60 4.39 -11.80
CA ALA A 46 15.58 5.18 -11.06
C ALA A 46 14.90 6.04 -9.99
N GLY A 47 15.32 5.88 -8.73
CA GLY A 47 14.77 6.60 -7.57
C GLY A 47 13.42 6.07 -7.07
N GLU A 48 12.87 5.03 -7.69
CA GLU A 48 11.61 4.44 -7.26
C GLU A 48 11.83 3.41 -6.16
N MET A 49 10.98 3.44 -5.13
CA MET A 49 11.00 2.48 -4.04
C MET A 49 9.61 1.88 -3.85
N THR A 50 9.58 0.62 -3.43
CA THR A 50 8.38 -0.09 -2.98
C THR A 50 8.51 -0.33 -1.48
N VAL A 51 7.60 0.22 -0.69
CA VAL A 51 7.52 -0.03 0.75
C VAL A 51 7.03 -1.45 0.99
N TRP A 52 7.75 -2.22 1.78
CA TRP A 52 7.28 -3.50 2.29
C TRP A 52 7.01 -3.36 3.78
N SER A 53 5.83 -3.77 4.26
CA SER A 53 5.47 -3.59 5.66
C SER A 53 4.57 -4.70 6.20
N THR A 54 4.69 -4.97 7.49
CA THR A 54 3.84 -5.89 8.25
C THR A 54 2.98 -5.15 9.25
N PHE A 55 1.75 -5.63 9.43
CA PHE A 55 0.73 -5.02 10.27
C PHE A 55 0.10 -6.08 11.20
N PRO A 56 -0.36 -5.69 12.39
CA PRO A 56 -1.16 -6.56 13.25
C PRO A 56 -2.43 -7.07 12.55
N THR A 57 -2.86 -8.30 12.83
CA THR A 57 -4.09 -8.86 12.23
C THR A 57 -5.36 -8.07 12.54
N ASP A 58 -5.40 -7.37 13.67
CA ASP A 58 -6.52 -6.56 14.17
C ASP A 58 -6.48 -5.09 13.70
N THR A 59 -5.49 -4.72 12.87
CA THR A 59 -5.43 -3.36 12.30
C THR A 59 -6.68 -3.04 11.48
N GLN A 60 -7.17 -1.81 11.64
CA GLN A 60 -8.26 -1.26 10.81
C GLN A 60 -7.76 -0.72 9.47
N TYR A 61 -6.43 -0.66 9.27
CA TYR A 61 -5.82 -0.08 8.06
C TYR A 61 -6.23 -0.81 6.76
N PHE A 62 -6.65 -2.07 6.84
CA PHE A 62 -7.03 -2.86 5.66
C PHE A 62 -8.54 -2.80 5.37
N GLY A 63 -9.28 -1.97 6.11
CA GLY A 63 -10.73 -1.97 6.08
C GLY A 63 -11.34 -3.24 6.67
N PRO A 64 -12.68 -3.37 6.60
CA PRO A 64 -13.42 -4.47 7.20
C PRO A 64 -13.35 -5.79 6.40
N GLY A 65 -12.73 -5.78 5.22
CA GLY A 65 -12.67 -6.93 4.32
C GLY A 65 -11.75 -8.06 4.83
N PRO A 66 -11.84 -9.25 4.21
CA PRO A 66 -11.07 -10.43 4.62
C PRO A 66 -9.59 -10.38 4.23
N ALA A 67 -9.15 -9.30 3.54
CA ALA A 67 -7.82 -9.17 2.99
C ALA A 67 -6.73 -9.28 4.07
N THR A 68 -5.81 -10.22 3.86
CA THR A 68 -4.61 -10.43 4.68
C THR A 68 -3.37 -9.75 4.07
N PHE A 69 -3.50 -9.21 2.87
CA PHE A 69 -2.50 -8.40 2.19
C PHE A 69 -3.18 -7.19 1.53
N MET A 70 -2.42 -6.11 1.34
CA MET A 70 -2.86 -4.91 0.62
C MET A 70 -1.74 -4.47 -0.31
N VAL A 71 -2.14 -4.01 -1.49
CA VAL A 71 -1.24 -3.36 -2.45
C VAL A 71 -1.50 -1.86 -2.44
N ASN A 72 -0.42 -1.08 -2.36
CA ASN A 72 -0.41 0.34 -2.64
C ASN A 72 0.08 0.56 -4.08
N TYR A 73 -0.75 1.16 -4.92
CA TYR A 73 -0.46 1.43 -6.33
C TYR A 73 -0.05 2.88 -6.54
N ARG A 74 1.04 3.10 -7.28
CA ARG A 74 1.45 4.44 -7.71
C ARG A 74 0.61 4.92 -8.89
N VAL A 75 0.17 6.17 -8.85
CA VAL A 75 -0.60 6.84 -9.91
C VAL A 75 -0.05 8.23 -10.18
N LYS A 76 -0.26 8.73 -11.41
CA LYS A 76 0.21 10.07 -11.82
C LYS A 76 -0.73 11.21 -11.43
N ASN A 77 -2.02 10.91 -11.29
CA ASN A 77 -3.05 11.87 -10.89
C ASN A 77 -4.06 11.17 -9.99
N LEU A 78 -3.99 11.45 -8.68
CA LEU A 78 -4.85 10.77 -7.70
C LEU A 78 -6.33 11.13 -7.91
N ASP A 79 -6.62 12.43 -8.09
CA ASP A 79 -8.01 12.90 -8.18
C ASP A 79 -8.72 12.35 -9.42
N ALA A 80 -8.01 12.29 -10.55
CA ALA A 80 -8.52 11.67 -11.77
C ALA A 80 -8.72 10.15 -11.61
N MET A 81 -7.80 9.46 -10.93
CA MET A 81 -7.93 8.02 -10.64
C MET A 81 -9.14 7.74 -9.74
N LEU A 82 -9.32 8.50 -8.66
CA LEU A 82 -10.46 8.33 -7.76
C LEU A 82 -11.78 8.65 -8.47
N THR A 83 -11.81 9.68 -9.33
CA THR A 83 -12.98 10.02 -10.14
C THR A 83 -13.37 8.89 -11.09
N GLN A 84 -12.42 8.29 -11.81
CA GLN A 84 -12.74 7.18 -12.70
C GLN A 84 -13.20 5.92 -11.95
N LEU A 85 -12.64 5.65 -10.76
CA LEU A 85 -13.05 4.50 -9.94
C LEU A 85 -14.50 4.67 -9.45
N ARG A 86 -14.88 5.87 -9.01
CA ARG A 86 -16.28 6.19 -8.66
C ARG A 86 -17.21 5.99 -9.85
N ALA A 87 -16.82 6.48 -11.03
CA ALA A 87 -17.61 6.32 -12.26
C ALA A 87 -17.77 4.84 -12.68
N ALA A 88 -16.80 3.99 -12.32
CA ALA A 88 -16.85 2.54 -12.55
C ALA A 88 -17.63 1.77 -11.47
N GLY A 89 -18.19 2.44 -10.46
CA GLY A 89 -18.98 1.83 -9.39
C GLY A 89 -18.14 1.22 -8.26
N ALA A 90 -16.82 1.47 -8.20
CA ALA A 90 -16.01 1.08 -7.06
C ALA A 90 -16.37 1.92 -5.83
N GLN A 91 -16.27 1.34 -4.64
CA GLN A 91 -16.39 2.10 -3.40
C GLN A 91 -15.10 2.87 -3.17
N VAL A 92 -15.16 4.20 -3.26
CA VAL A 92 -14.01 5.08 -3.08
C VAL A 92 -14.19 5.86 -1.78
N GLU A 93 -13.19 5.85 -0.92
CA GLU A 93 -13.22 6.64 0.31
C GLU A 93 -13.10 8.13 0.00
N ASP A 94 -13.83 8.97 0.74
CA ASP A 94 -13.72 10.43 0.65
C ASP A 94 -12.40 10.94 1.26
N LYS A 95 -11.77 10.12 2.09
CA LYS A 95 -10.51 10.43 2.74
C LYS A 95 -9.38 10.49 1.71
N VAL A 96 -8.70 11.63 1.67
CA VAL A 96 -7.40 11.81 1.00
C VAL A 96 -6.41 12.35 2.03
N GLU A 97 -5.26 11.70 2.15
CA GLU A 97 -4.17 12.17 3.01
C GLU A 97 -3.07 12.82 2.17
N THR A 98 -2.45 13.87 2.70
CA THR A 98 -1.36 14.58 2.02
C THR A 98 -0.17 14.70 2.95
N TYR A 99 0.99 14.27 2.47
CA TYR A 99 2.26 14.31 3.17
C TYR A 99 3.33 15.02 2.31
N GLU A 100 4.54 15.14 2.84
CA GLU A 100 5.69 15.72 2.12
C GLU A 100 6.09 14.86 0.91
N TYR A 101 5.88 13.54 0.98
CA TYR A 101 6.26 12.57 -0.06
C TYR A 101 5.13 12.18 -1.01
N GLY A 102 3.93 12.77 -0.88
CA GLY A 102 2.83 12.52 -1.83
C GLY A 102 1.45 12.56 -1.21
N ARG A 103 0.46 12.10 -1.99
CA ARG A 103 -0.96 12.04 -1.63
C ARG A 103 -1.46 10.60 -1.67
N PHE A 104 -2.36 10.27 -0.76
CA PHE A 104 -2.91 8.93 -0.61
C PHE A 104 -4.42 8.92 -0.65
N GLY A 105 -4.98 7.92 -1.31
CA GLY A 105 -6.42 7.65 -1.34
C GLY A 105 -6.68 6.15 -1.35
N TRP A 106 -7.93 5.76 -1.10
CA TRP A 106 -8.31 4.35 -0.99
C TRP A 106 -9.59 4.04 -1.73
N ALA A 107 -9.68 2.81 -2.20
CA ALA A 107 -10.88 2.26 -2.78
C ALA A 107 -10.97 0.75 -2.53
N THR A 108 -12.15 0.19 -2.74
CA THR A 108 -12.42 -1.24 -2.58
C THR A 108 -12.76 -1.86 -3.93
N ASP A 109 -12.12 -2.98 -4.24
CA ASP A 109 -12.37 -3.75 -5.47
C ASP A 109 -13.69 -4.57 -5.39
N PRO A 110 -14.12 -5.22 -6.48
CA PRO A 110 -15.36 -6.01 -6.48
C PRO A 110 -15.38 -7.20 -5.50
N GLU A 111 -14.21 -7.65 -5.02
CA GLU A 111 -14.08 -8.75 -4.06
C GLU A 111 -14.01 -8.25 -2.60
N GLY A 112 -14.14 -6.94 -2.37
CA GLY A 112 -14.09 -6.35 -1.04
C GLY A 112 -12.67 -6.08 -0.54
N ASN A 113 -11.64 -6.15 -1.40
CA ASN A 113 -10.28 -5.82 -1.01
C ASN A 113 -10.07 -4.32 -1.07
N ARG A 114 -9.77 -3.71 0.08
CA ARG A 114 -9.30 -2.34 0.15
C ARG A 114 -7.89 -2.28 -0.44
N PHE A 115 -7.65 -1.35 -1.35
CA PHE A 115 -6.33 -1.03 -1.87
C PHE A 115 -6.03 0.46 -1.70
N GLU A 116 -4.75 0.78 -1.70
CA GLU A 116 -4.26 2.15 -1.53
C GLU A 116 -3.71 2.67 -2.86
N LEU A 117 -3.86 3.98 -3.07
CA LEU A 117 -3.34 4.72 -4.20
C LEU A 117 -2.40 5.79 -3.69
N TRP A 118 -1.21 5.90 -4.29
CA TRP A 118 -0.22 6.92 -3.97
C TRP A 118 0.13 7.74 -5.21
N GLU A 119 -0.04 9.05 -5.12
CA GLU A 119 0.51 10.03 -6.05
C GLU A 119 1.78 10.62 -5.42
N PRO A 120 2.99 10.20 -5.86
CA PRO A 120 4.24 10.77 -5.36
C PRO A 120 4.37 12.23 -5.77
N LYS A 121 5.09 13.01 -4.94
CA LYS A 121 5.49 14.39 -5.26
C LYS A 121 6.79 14.45 -6.04
#